data_AF-A0A6L8NHJ0-F1
#
_entry.id   AF-A0A6L8NHJ0-F1
#
_cell.length_a   1.000
_cell.length_b   1.000
_cell.length_c   1.000
_cell.angle_alpha   90.00
_cell.angle_beta   90.00
_cell.angle_gamma   90.00
#
_symmetry.space_group_name_H-M   'P 1'
#
loop_
_entity.id
_entity.type
_entity.pdbx_description
1 polymer ?
#
loop_
_entity_poly.entity_id
_entity_poly.type
_entity_poly.pdbx_seq_one_letter_code
_entity_poly.pdbx_strand_id
1 'polypeptide(L)'
;MTWYRALKETARSGLTIDRTGLEPLLALRGALGLAIVVVGTLALFGPLAAVSSAFGAFQAVIATFQRSWRPRPVLALASGGSLAVSTFVGYLTVGHLALFILLIAVWTLAAGLAWGLGPTVGIIASSNVAIMLVTITLPTSVATAAGHAAVIAAGGVVQAALIVLLPVRRWGAQRDAL
;
A
#
# COMPACT_ATOMS: atom_id res chain seq x y z
N MET A 1 -31.24 -1.22 -15.95
CA MET A 1 -30.93 -1.70 -14.58
C MET A 1 -31.37 -0.65 -13.59
N THR A 2 -32.01 -1.01 -12.47
CA THR A 2 -32.36 -0.03 -11.42
C THR A 2 -31.19 0.11 -10.44
N TRP A 3 -30.94 1.32 -9.94
CA TRP A 3 -29.85 1.61 -8.99
C TRP A 3 -29.87 0.67 -7.77
N TYR A 4 -31.05 0.35 -7.26
CA TYR A 4 -31.22 -0.59 -6.15
C TYR A 4 -30.76 -2.02 -6.49
N ARG A 5 -31.02 -2.52 -7.71
CA ARG A 5 -30.53 -3.85 -8.12
C ARG A 5 -29.01 -3.86 -8.26
N ALA A 6 -28.43 -2.81 -8.83
CA ALA A 6 -26.98 -2.67 -8.93
C ALA A 6 -26.31 -2.62 -7.55
N LEU A 7 -26.90 -1.88 -6.59
CA LEU A 7 -26.42 -1.83 -5.21
C LEU A 7 -26.52 -3.20 -4.52
N LYS A 8 -27.65 -3.89 -4.68
CA LYS A 8 -27.87 -5.22 -4.10
C LYS A 8 -26.93 -6.27 -4.68
N GLU A 9 -26.69 -6.26 -5.99
CA GLU A 9 -25.74 -7.15 -6.66
C GLU A 9 -24.30 -6.86 -6.20
N THR A 10 -23.91 -5.59 -6.11
CA THR A 10 -22.59 -5.19 -5.61
C THR A 10 -22.39 -5.61 -4.16
N ALA A 11 -23.39 -5.39 -3.29
CA ALA A 11 -23.34 -5.80 -1.90
C ALA A 11 -23.25 -7.33 -1.75
N ARG A 12 -24.08 -8.08 -2.49
CA ARG A 12 -24.02 -9.54 -2.48
C ARG A 12 -22.67 -10.05 -2.98
N SER A 13 -22.17 -9.50 -4.10
CA SER A 13 -20.87 -9.86 -4.65
C SER A 13 -19.71 -9.52 -3.71
N GLY A 14 -19.79 -8.40 -2.98
CA GLY A 14 -18.77 -8.00 -2.00
C GLY A 14 -18.78 -8.86 -0.74
N LEU A 15 -19.92 -9.43 -0.37
CA LEU A 15 -20.07 -10.30 0.80
C LEU A 15 -19.85 -11.78 0.47
N THR A 16 -19.88 -12.18 -0.81
CA THR A 16 -19.53 -13.55 -1.21
C THR A 16 -18.02 -13.76 -1.18
N ILE A 17 -17.57 -14.73 -0.38
CA ILE A 17 -16.16 -15.13 -0.33
C ILE A 17 -15.80 -15.84 -1.63
N ASP A 18 -14.92 -15.22 -2.42
CA ASP A 18 -14.31 -15.86 -3.59
C ASP A 18 -13.23 -16.86 -3.16
N ARG A 19 -13.61 -18.13 -3.07
CA ARG A 19 -12.69 -19.23 -2.73
C ARG A 19 -11.67 -19.53 -3.84
N THR A 20 -11.96 -19.13 -5.09
CA THR A 20 -11.08 -19.39 -6.23
C THR A 20 -9.90 -18.40 -6.29
N GLY A 21 -10.03 -17.26 -5.62
CA GLY A 21 -8.97 -16.27 -5.45
C GLY A 21 -8.07 -16.48 -4.22
N LEU A 22 -8.21 -17.59 -3.49
CA LEU A 22 -7.42 -17.85 -2.28
C LEU A 22 -5.99 -18.22 -2.63
N GLU A 23 -5.06 -17.45 -2.08
CA GLU A 23 -3.68 -17.37 -2.50
C GLU A 23 -2.76 -17.49 -1.28
N PRO A 24 -2.84 -18.60 -0.52
CA PRO A 24 -2.28 -18.69 0.83
C PRO A 24 -0.76 -18.51 0.85
N LEU A 25 -0.06 -19.04 -0.15
CA LEU A 25 1.39 -18.86 -0.27
C LEU A 25 1.78 -17.40 -0.55
N LEU A 26 0.98 -16.67 -1.34
CA LEU A 26 1.25 -15.25 -1.56
C LEU A 26 0.99 -14.43 -0.30
N ALA A 27 -0.10 -14.75 0.41
CA ALA A 27 -0.45 -14.12 1.67
C ALA A 27 0.63 -14.37 2.73
N LEU A 28 1.10 -15.61 2.85
CA LEU A 28 2.19 -15.97 3.77
C LEU A 28 3.48 -15.23 3.43
N ARG A 29 3.89 -15.17 2.16
CA ARG A 29 5.07 -14.40 1.74
C ARG A 29 4.90 -12.91 2.06
N GLY A 30 3.72 -12.35 1.81
CA GLY A 30 3.42 -10.95 2.15
C GLY A 30 3.52 -10.69 3.65
N ALA A 31 2.95 -11.59 4.46
CA ALA A 31 3.01 -11.54 5.92
C ALA A 31 4.45 -11.67 6.45
N LEU A 32 5.26 -12.56 5.86
CA LEU A 32 6.69 -12.69 6.18
C LEU A 32 7.44 -11.38 5.88
N GLY A 33 7.19 -10.76 4.74
CA GLY A 33 7.80 -9.47 4.41
C GLY A 33 7.40 -8.36 5.37
N LEU A 34 6.13 -8.33 5.80
CA LEU A 34 5.67 -7.40 6.83
C LEU A 34 6.38 -7.68 8.17
N ALA A 35 6.47 -8.93 8.59
CA ALA A 35 7.13 -9.33 9.83
C ALA A 35 8.62 -8.95 9.83
N ILE A 36 9.34 -9.21 8.73
CA ILE A 36 10.76 -8.83 8.58
C ILE A 36 10.93 -7.32 8.77
N VAL A 37 10.10 -6.52 8.11
CA VAL A 37 10.20 -5.05 8.15
C VAL A 37 9.85 -4.54 9.54
N VAL A 38 8.76 -5.01 10.14
CA VAL A 38 8.31 -4.56 11.47
C VAL A 38 9.28 -4.97 12.56
N VAL A 39 9.68 -6.24 12.61
CA VAL A 39 10.61 -6.75 13.63
C VAL A 39 11.99 -6.12 13.48
N GLY A 40 12.49 -6.01 12.25
CA GLY A 40 13.78 -5.35 11.98
C GLY A 40 13.77 -3.88 12.39
N THR A 41 12.71 -3.15 12.04
CA THR A 41 12.59 -1.74 12.42
C THR A 41 12.41 -1.58 13.93
N LEU A 42 11.64 -2.45 14.57
CA LEU A 42 11.46 -2.46 16.02
C LEU A 42 12.79 -2.65 16.75
N ALA A 43 13.60 -3.62 16.31
CA ALA A 43 14.89 -3.93 16.91
C ALA A 43 15.91 -2.80 16.73
N LEU A 44 15.90 -2.10 15.58
CA LEU A 44 16.90 -1.09 15.24
C LEU A 44 16.53 0.34 15.64
N PHE A 45 15.23 0.68 15.58
CA PHE A 45 14.75 2.07 15.66
C PHE A 45 13.58 2.24 16.64
N GLY A 46 13.12 1.16 17.27
CA GLY A 46 12.07 1.19 18.29
C GLY A 46 10.63 1.21 17.77
N PRO A 47 9.64 1.29 18.69
CA PRO A 47 8.23 1.02 18.38
C PRO A 47 7.61 2.01 17.39
N LEU A 48 7.91 3.30 17.50
CA LEU A 48 7.32 4.33 16.63
C LEU A 48 7.72 4.14 15.16
N ALA A 49 9.00 3.83 14.92
CA ALA A 49 9.49 3.52 13.58
C ALA A 49 8.88 2.21 13.07
N ALA A 50 8.78 1.18 13.91
CA ALA A 50 8.19 -0.11 13.56
C ALA A 50 6.74 0.03 13.07
N VAL A 51 5.96 0.88 13.73
CA VAL A 51 4.58 1.16 13.32
C VAL A 51 4.53 1.82 11.94
N SER A 52 5.40 2.80 11.65
CA SER A 52 5.45 3.40 10.31
C SER A 52 5.89 2.41 9.24
N SER A 53 6.82 1.52 9.56
CA SER A 53 7.28 0.46 8.67
C SER A 53 6.15 -0.48 8.23
N ALA A 54 5.17 -0.71 9.11
CA ALA A 54 4.04 -1.56 8.84
C ALA A 54 3.19 -1.02 7.68
N PHE A 55 2.99 0.30 7.59
CA PHE A 55 2.22 0.90 6.51
C PHE A 55 2.82 0.62 5.13
N GLY A 56 4.14 0.83 4.98
CA GLY A 56 4.83 0.62 3.71
C GLY A 56 4.77 -0.84 3.25
N ALA A 57 5.14 -1.76 4.14
CA ALA A 57 5.12 -3.18 3.82
C ALA A 57 3.70 -3.71 3.56
N PHE A 58 2.71 -3.32 4.38
CA PHE A 58 1.33 -3.75 4.22
C PHE A 58 0.70 -3.20 2.92
N GLN A 59 0.88 -1.91 2.63
CA GLN A 59 0.35 -1.28 1.43
C GLN A 59 1.01 -1.83 0.15
N ALA A 60 2.30 -2.15 0.20
CA ALA A 60 2.99 -2.81 -0.89
C ALA A 60 2.44 -4.23 -1.16
N VAL A 61 2.11 -4.99 -0.11
CA VAL A 61 1.45 -6.29 -0.25
C VAL A 61 0.10 -6.14 -0.93
N ILE A 62 -0.78 -5.25 -0.43
CA ILE A 62 -2.12 -5.00 -1.02
C ILE A 62 -2.02 -4.67 -2.50
N ALA A 63 -1.05 -3.82 -2.88
CA ALA A 63 -0.83 -3.47 -4.28
C ALA A 63 -0.51 -4.69 -5.17
N THR A 64 0.18 -5.70 -4.63
CA THR A 64 0.55 -6.91 -5.38
C THR A 64 -0.60 -7.90 -5.56
N PHE A 65 -1.67 -7.76 -4.77
CA PHE A 65 -2.91 -8.54 -4.94
C PHE A 65 -3.82 -7.94 -6.01
N GLN A 66 -3.56 -6.72 -6.46
CA GLN A 66 -4.35 -6.08 -7.50
C GLN A 66 -4.20 -6.84 -8.83
N ARG A 67 -5.32 -7.00 -9.54
CA ARG A 67 -5.34 -7.59 -10.88
C ARG A 67 -4.75 -6.57 -11.86
N SER A 68 -3.46 -6.71 -12.16
CA SER A 68 -2.71 -5.81 -13.02
C SER A 68 -1.74 -6.59 -13.91
N TRP A 69 -1.54 -6.07 -15.12
CA TRP A 69 -0.54 -6.57 -16.07
C TRP A 69 0.88 -6.12 -15.71
N ARG A 70 1.02 -5.14 -14.82
CA ARG A 70 2.33 -4.63 -14.39
C ARG A 70 3.06 -5.66 -13.52
N PRO A 71 4.40 -5.75 -13.62
CA PRO A 71 5.17 -6.64 -12.76
C PRO A 71 4.91 -6.34 -11.28
N ARG A 72 4.67 -7.39 -10.49
CA ARG A 72 4.36 -7.28 -9.05
C ARG A 72 5.43 -6.53 -8.24
N PRO A 73 6.75 -6.72 -8.47
CA PRO A 73 7.77 -5.91 -7.78
C PRO A 73 7.59 -4.41 -8.03
N VAL A 74 7.21 -4.02 -9.26
CA VAL A 74 6.96 -2.62 -9.61
C VAL A 74 5.74 -2.08 -8.87
N LEU A 75 4.69 -2.89 -8.69
CA LEU A 75 3.53 -2.50 -7.88
C LEU A 75 3.90 -2.29 -6.41
N ALA A 76 4.73 -3.18 -5.84
CA ALA A 76 5.21 -3.03 -4.46
C ALA A 76 6.05 -1.76 -4.29
N LEU A 77 6.98 -1.49 -5.21
CA LEU A 77 7.83 -0.29 -5.20
C LEU A 77 7.01 0.98 -5.40
N ALA A 78 6.11 1.01 -6.38
CA ALA A 78 5.26 2.18 -6.65
C ALA A 78 4.35 2.49 -5.45
N SER A 79 3.78 1.44 -4.84
CA SER A 79 2.94 1.56 -3.66
C SER A 79 3.72 2.10 -2.46
N GLY A 80 4.83 1.46 -2.08
CA GLY A 80 5.66 1.91 -0.96
C GLY A 80 6.28 3.29 -1.18
N GLY A 81 6.76 3.59 -2.39
CA GLY A 81 7.36 4.88 -2.72
C GLY A 81 6.35 6.02 -2.73
N SER A 82 5.19 5.83 -3.37
CA SER A 82 4.15 6.86 -3.38
C SER A 82 3.59 7.11 -1.98
N LEU A 83 3.45 6.07 -1.15
CA LEU A 83 3.07 6.22 0.24
C LEU A 83 4.12 6.97 1.05
N ALA A 84 5.41 6.62 0.91
CA ALA A 84 6.51 7.30 1.59
C ALA A 84 6.52 8.80 1.28
N VAL A 85 6.38 9.18 0.00
CA VAL A 85 6.29 10.59 -0.41
C VAL A 85 5.07 11.26 0.19
N SER A 86 3.90 10.62 0.11
CA SER A 86 2.65 11.17 0.66
C SER A 86 2.76 11.40 2.17
N THR A 87 3.25 10.42 2.91
CA THR A 87 3.45 10.54 4.37
C THR A 87 4.49 11.61 4.72
N PHE A 88 5.59 11.70 3.97
CA PHE A 88 6.60 12.75 4.20
C PHE A 88 6.01 14.15 4.04
N VAL A 89 5.34 14.41 2.92
CA VAL A 89 4.73 15.73 2.66
C VAL A 89 3.59 16.00 3.65
N GLY A 90 2.82 14.97 4.03
CA GLY A 90 1.83 15.05 5.11
C GLY A 90 2.47 15.52 6.41
N TYR A 91 3.57 14.92 6.83
CA TYR A 91 4.31 15.33 8.03
C TYR A 91 4.92 16.72 7.95
N LEU A 92 5.35 17.18 6.78
CA LEU A 92 5.87 18.56 6.63
C LEU A 92 4.76 19.62 6.77
N THR A 93 3.55 19.28 6.35
CA THR A 93 2.45 20.25 6.29
C THR A 93 1.52 20.21 7.50
N VAL A 94 1.48 19.10 8.24
CA VAL A 94 0.52 18.90 9.35
C VAL A 94 0.64 19.93 10.48
N GLY A 95 1.82 20.55 10.67
CA GLY A 95 2.01 21.67 11.60
C GLY A 95 1.32 22.98 11.17
N HIS A 96 0.87 23.08 9.92
CA HIS A 96 0.21 24.23 9.33
C HIS A 96 -1.14 23.84 8.72
N LEU A 97 -2.22 24.01 9.48
CA LEU A 97 -3.57 23.54 9.12
C LEU A 97 -3.98 23.92 7.68
N ALA A 98 -3.77 25.17 7.27
CA ALA A 98 -4.13 25.61 5.92
C ALA A 98 -3.35 24.86 4.81
N LEU A 99 -2.04 24.65 5.01
CA LEU A 99 -1.21 23.89 4.08
C LEU A 99 -1.60 22.41 4.06
N PHE A 100 -1.91 21.83 5.21
CA PHE A 100 -2.37 20.45 5.30
C PHE A 100 -3.72 20.24 4.60
N ILE A 101 -4.68 21.16 4.76
CA ILE A 101 -5.96 21.13 4.05
C ILE A 101 -5.74 21.23 2.54
N LEU A 102 -4.88 22.15 2.09
CA LEU A 102 -4.55 22.28 0.67
C LEU A 102 -3.90 20.99 0.14
N LEU A 103 -2.96 20.40 0.89
CA LEU A 103 -2.33 19.14 0.54
C LEU A 103 -3.38 18.04 0.36
N ILE A 104 -4.28 17.87 1.34
CA ILE A 104 -5.36 16.87 1.29
C ILE A 104 -6.27 17.12 0.10
N ALA A 105 -6.64 18.37 -0.21
CA ALA A 105 -7.46 18.69 -1.38
C ALA A 105 -6.77 18.27 -2.70
N VAL A 106 -5.47 18.57 -2.83
CA VAL A 106 -4.68 18.17 -4.00
C VAL A 106 -4.54 16.65 -4.09
N TRP A 107 -4.23 15.97 -2.98
CA TRP A 107 -4.03 14.52 -2.96
C TRP A 107 -5.32 13.74 -3.19
N THR A 108 -6.45 14.21 -2.64
CA THR A 108 -7.77 13.60 -2.88
C THR A 108 -8.22 13.77 -4.32
N LEU A 109 -8.01 14.96 -4.92
CA LEU A 109 -8.24 15.18 -6.34
C LEU A 109 -7.36 14.26 -7.20
N ALA A 110 -6.06 14.21 -6.93
CA ALA A 110 -5.11 13.35 -7.64
C ALA A 110 -5.48 11.87 -7.51
N ALA A 111 -5.89 11.42 -6.31
CA ALA A 111 -6.38 10.06 -6.09
C ALA A 111 -7.65 9.78 -6.87
N GLY A 112 -8.59 10.73 -6.95
CA GLY A 112 -9.79 10.64 -7.80
C GLY A 112 -9.43 10.49 -9.28
N LEU A 113 -8.50 11.30 -9.79
CA LEU A 113 -8.02 11.23 -11.18
C LEU A 113 -7.29 9.91 -11.46
N ALA A 114 -6.57 9.35 -10.49
CA ALA A 114 -5.82 8.10 -10.63
C ALA A 114 -6.72 6.89 -10.95
N TRP A 115 -8.01 6.93 -10.61
CA TRP A 115 -8.97 5.90 -11.03
C TRP A 115 -9.16 5.86 -12.56
N GLY A 116 -8.93 6.98 -13.26
CA GLY A 116 -8.92 7.02 -14.73
C GLY A 116 -7.77 6.24 -15.36
N LEU A 117 -6.69 5.99 -14.62
CA LEU A 117 -5.55 5.16 -15.06
C LEU A 117 -5.76 3.66 -14.78
N GLY A 118 -6.85 3.32 -14.09
CA GLY A 118 -7.27 1.96 -13.79
C GLY A 118 -7.36 1.65 -12.30
N PRO A 119 -8.10 0.60 -11.92
CA PRO A 119 -8.44 0.30 -10.52
C PRO A 119 -7.23 0.11 -9.60
N THR A 120 -6.15 -0.51 -10.10
CA THR A 120 -4.92 -0.70 -9.31
C THR A 120 -4.28 0.61 -8.89
N VAL A 121 -4.21 1.58 -9.80
CA VAL A 121 -3.60 2.89 -9.53
C VAL A 121 -4.50 3.69 -8.60
N GLY A 122 -5.82 3.66 -8.84
CA GLY A 122 -6.83 4.27 -7.98
C GLY A 122 -6.75 3.76 -6.53
N ILE A 123 -6.69 2.45 -6.32
CA ILE A 123 -6.56 1.86 -4.97
C ILE A 123 -5.28 2.31 -4.27
N ILE A 124 -4.12 2.25 -4.94
CA ILE A 124 -2.85 2.71 -4.34
C ILE A 124 -2.94 4.19 -3.96
N ALA A 125 -3.40 5.05 -4.87
CA ALA A 125 -3.48 6.49 -4.63
C ALA A 125 -4.48 6.84 -3.52
N SER A 126 -5.68 6.24 -3.51
CA SER A 126 -6.68 6.45 -2.47
C SER A 126 -6.22 5.97 -1.10
N SER A 127 -5.53 4.82 -1.03
CA SER A 127 -4.95 4.34 0.22
C SER A 127 -3.87 5.29 0.77
N ASN A 128 -3.09 5.94 -0.07
CA ASN A 128 -2.10 6.93 0.39
C ASN A 128 -2.77 8.09 1.14
N VAL A 129 -3.91 8.58 0.64
CA VAL A 129 -4.69 9.63 1.32
C VAL A 129 -5.20 9.14 2.68
N ALA A 130 -5.79 7.94 2.70
CA ALA A 130 -6.31 7.36 3.94
C ALA A 130 -5.22 7.18 5.00
N ILE A 131 -4.06 6.63 4.61
CA ILE A 131 -2.94 6.43 5.53
C ILE A 131 -2.32 7.77 5.96
N MET A 132 -2.26 8.77 5.06
CA MET A 132 -1.77 10.11 5.40
C MET A 132 -2.62 10.79 6.48
N LEU A 133 -3.93 10.49 6.54
CA LEU A 133 -4.82 10.94 7.61
C LEU A 133 -4.63 10.16 8.92
N VAL A 134 -4.14 8.92 8.86
CA VAL A 134 -3.81 8.11 10.04
C VAL A 134 -2.41 8.49 10.53
N THR A 135 -2.29 9.66 11.15
CA THR A 135 -1.04 10.06 11.80
C THR A 135 -0.95 9.46 13.19
N ILE A 136 -0.07 8.48 13.38
CA ILE A 136 0.13 7.82 14.68
C ILE A 136 0.94 8.69 15.65
N THR A 137 1.79 9.57 15.13
CA THR A 137 2.46 10.64 15.90
C THR A 137 2.80 11.81 14.97
N LEU A 138 2.81 13.03 15.50
CA LEU A 138 3.38 14.18 14.81
C LEU A 138 4.91 14.12 14.96
N PRO A 139 5.69 13.99 13.88
CA PRO A 139 7.14 14.04 14.00
C PRO A 139 7.56 15.42 14.49
N THR A 140 8.53 15.44 15.39
CA THR A 140 9.04 16.68 16.00
C THR A 140 10.02 17.43 15.09
N SER A 141 10.50 16.81 14.02
CA SER A 141 11.45 17.41 13.07
C SER A 141 11.31 16.85 11.65
N VAL A 142 11.85 17.60 10.67
CA VAL A 142 11.96 17.16 9.27
C VAL A 142 12.80 15.88 9.14
N ALA A 143 13.87 15.75 9.93
CA ALA A 143 14.71 14.55 9.93
C ALA A 143 13.94 13.32 10.39
N THR A 144 13.11 13.46 11.44
CA THR A 144 12.22 12.40 11.91
C THR A 144 11.21 12.01 10.83
N ALA A 145 10.57 12.99 10.18
CA ALA A 145 9.64 12.75 9.07
C ALA A 145 10.32 11.98 7.91
N ALA A 146 11.55 12.36 7.55
CA ALA A 146 12.33 11.67 6.53
C ALA A 146 12.66 10.23 6.95
N GLY A 147 12.97 9.99 8.23
CA GLY A 147 13.18 8.65 8.78
C GLY A 147 11.95 7.77 8.63
N HIS A 148 10.76 8.26 8.99
CA HIS A 148 9.51 7.52 8.80
C HIS A 148 9.25 7.21 7.32
N ALA A 149 9.47 8.18 6.42
CA ALA A 149 9.30 7.98 4.99
C ALA A 149 10.29 6.94 4.42
N ALA A 150 11.55 6.97 4.85
CA ALA A 150 12.57 6.01 4.43
C ALA A 150 12.20 4.57 4.85
N VAL A 151 11.70 4.41 6.07
CA VAL A 151 11.25 3.12 6.61
C VAL A 151 10.00 2.61 5.87
N ILE A 152 9.04 3.48 5.53
CA ILE A 152 7.89 3.14 4.68
C ILE A 152 8.37 2.66 3.30
N ALA A 153 9.29 3.40 2.66
CA ALA A 153 9.84 3.02 1.36
C ALA A 153 10.58 1.68 1.42
N ALA A 154 11.35 1.45 2.49
CA ALA A 154 12.04 0.18 2.73
C ALA A 154 11.05 -1.00 2.81
N GLY A 155 9.86 -0.79 3.39
CA GLY A 155 8.80 -1.80 3.38
C GLY A 155 8.38 -2.24 1.97
N GLY A 156 8.25 -1.29 1.03
CA GLY A 156 7.99 -1.60 -0.37
C GLY A 156 9.15 -2.32 -1.07
N VAL A 157 10.39 -1.93 -0.76
CA VAL A 157 11.60 -2.56 -1.29
C VAL A 157 11.72 -4.01 -0.80
N VAL A 158 11.51 -4.28 0.48
CA VAL A 158 11.55 -5.65 1.03
C VAL A 158 10.50 -6.52 0.38
N GLN A 159 9.28 -6.02 0.20
CA GLN A 159 8.23 -6.76 -0.51
C GLN A 159 8.62 -7.04 -1.96
N ALA A 160 9.17 -6.06 -2.67
CA ALA A 160 9.66 -6.23 -4.03
C ALA A 160 10.79 -7.28 -4.11
N ALA A 161 11.75 -7.22 -3.19
CA ALA A 161 12.84 -8.18 -3.09
C ALA A 161 12.32 -9.60 -2.83
N LEU A 162 11.41 -9.78 -1.88
CA LEU A 162 10.80 -11.10 -1.61
C LEU A 162 10.01 -11.63 -2.80
N ILE A 163 9.35 -10.77 -3.59
CA ILE A 163 8.68 -11.21 -4.81
C ILE A 163 9.67 -11.76 -5.83
N VAL A 164 10.85 -11.13 -5.97
CA VAL A 164 11.89 -11.53 -6.91
C VAL A 164 12.63 -12.78 -6.42
N LEU A 165 13.00 -12.82 -5.14
CA LEU A 165 13.79 -13.90 -4.54
C LEU A 165 12.96 -15.16 -4.26
N LEU A 166 11.68 -15.01 -3.92
CA LEU A 166 10.76 -16.11 -3.60
C LEU A 166 9.52 -16.04 -4.52
N PRO A 167 9.68 -16.32 -5.83
CA PRO A 167 8.60 -16.24 -6.79
C PRO A 167 7.57 -17.36 -6.57
N VAL A 168 6.32 -16.98 -6.32
CA VAL A 168 5.18 -17.92 -6.22
C VAL A 168 4.47 -17.98 -7.59
N ARG A 169 4.70 -19.06 -8.36
CA ARG A 169 4.14 -19.24 -9.70
C ARG A 169 2.67 -19.70 -9.63
N ARG A 170 1.74 -18.74 -9.52
CA ARG A 170 0.27 -18.99 -9.54
C ARG A 170 -0.22 -19.75 -10.77
N TRP A 171 0.43 -19.55 -11.92
CA TRP A 171 0.04 -20.09 -13.23
C TRP A 171 1.19 -20.81 -13.94
N GLY A 172 2.19 -21.28 -13.19
CA GLY A 172 3.39 -21.90 -13.78
C GLY A 172 3.01 -23.05 -14.71
N ALA A 173 2.18 -23.97 -14.22
CA ALA A 173 1.70 -25.11 -15.01
C ALA A 173 0.88 -24.69 -16.24
N GLN A 174 -0.04 -23.73 -16.12
CA GLN A 174 -0.82 -23.24 -17.28
C GLN A 174 0.02 -22.47 -18.31
N ARG A 175 1.07 -21.74 -17.89
CA ARG A 175 1.97 -21.03 -18.82
C ARG A 175 3.00 -21.95 -19.45
N ASP A 176 3.42 -23.01 -18.76
CA ASP A 176 4.34 -24.01 -19.30
C ASP A 176 3.62 -24.96 -20.29
N ALA A 177 2.28 -24.96 -20.29
CA ALA A 177 1.43 -25.73 -21.19
C ALA A 177 0.94 -24.96 -22.45
N LEU A 178 1.26 -23.66 -22.55
CA LEU A 178 0.99 -22.79 -23.71
C LEU A 178 2.28 -22.58 -24.52
#